data_AF-A0A3A0D2G1-F1
#
_entry.id   AF-A0A3A0D2G1-F1
#
_cell.length_a   1.000
_cell.length_b   1.000
_cell.length_c   1.000
_cell.angle_alpha   90.00
_cell.angle_beta   90.00
_cell.angle_gamma   90.00
#
_symmetry.space_group_name_H-M   'P 1'
#
loop_
_entity.id
_entity.type
_entity.pdbx_description
1 polymer ?
#
loop_
_entity_poly.entity_id
_entity_poly.type
_entity_poly.pdbx_seq_one_letter_code
_entity_poly.pdbx_strand_id
1 'polypeptide(L)'
;QRVHIGLDYFDASINRVAAWIIGARAVQQALLAALLEPTQQLRQAEAEADYTARLAALEAAKQLPVGAVWDYHCHTSGVPLDGQWLGRVREYESAVLSRR
;
A
#
# COMPACT_ATOMS: atom_id res chain seq x y z
N GLN A 1 -15.51 -6.42 -15.57
CA GLN A 1 -14.19 -6.06 -15.01
C GLN A 1 -13.11 -6.52 -15.99
N ARG A 2 -12.04 -5.73 -16.22
CA ARG A 2 -10.99 -6.03 -17.22
C ARG A 2 -9.62 -6.38 -16.62
N VAL A 3 -9.38 -6.06 -15.35
CA VAL A 3 -8.09 -6.27 -14.67
C VAL A 3 -8.33 -7.09 -13.40
N HIS A 4 -7.53 -8.13 -13.22
CA HIS A 4 -7.50 -8.97 -12.02
C HIS A 4 -6.15 -8.80 -11.34
N ILE A 5 -6.15 -8.49 -10.04
CA ILE A 5 -4.93 -8.28 -9.25
C ILE A 5 -4.74 -9.49 -8.34
N GLY A 6 -3.61 -10.17 -8.48
CA GLY A 6 -3.22 -11.32 -7.67
C GLY A 6 -1.86 -11.11 -7.03
N LEU A 7 -1.61 -11.85 -5.94
CA LEU A 7 -0.31 -11.94 -5.30
C LEU A 7 0.30 -13.30 -5.62
N ASP A 8 1.53 -13.31 -6.15
CA ASP A 8 2.28 -14.53 -6.44
C ASP A 8 3.70 -14.40 -5.88
N TYR A 9 3.85 -14.84 -4.64
CA TYR A 9 5.13 -14.95 -3.97
C TYR A 9 5.06 -16.00 -2.86
N PHE A 10 6.21 -16.54 -2.52
CA PHE A 10 6.38 -17.47 -1.40
C PHE A 10 7.72 -17.22 -0.73
N ASP A 11 7.69 -16.81 0.53
CA ASP A 11 8.87 -16.68 1.38
C ASP A 11 8.73 -17.61 2.59
N ALA A 12 9.56 -18.64 2.64
CA ALA A 12 9.60 -19.60 3.74
C ALA A 12 10.56 -19.19 4.88
N SER A 13 11.33 -18.12 4.70
CA SER A 13 12.32 -17.64 5.68
C SER A 13 11.72 -16.72 6.74
N ILE A 14 10.48 -16.25 6.54
CA ILE A 14 9.76 -15.36 7.46
C ILE A 14 8.39 -15.93 7.86
N ASN A 15 7.74 -15.29 8.83
CA ASN A 15 6.37 -15.63 9.22
C ASN A 15 5.41 -15.47 8.03
N ARG A 16 4.79 -16.57 7.58
CA ARG A 16 3.94 -16.61 6.38
C ARG A 16 2.68 -15.74 6.49
N VAL A 17 2.16 -15.52 7.70
CA VAL A 17 1.04 -14.60 7.94
C VAL A 17 1.51 -13.15 7.74
N ALA A 18 2.69 -12.81 8.25
CA ALA A 18 3.30 -11.50 8.01
C ALA A 18 3.56 -11.28 6.52
N ALA A 19 4.09 -12.28 5.80
CA ALA A 19 4.34 -12.20 4.36
C ALA A 19 3.07 -11.82 3.57
N TRP A 20 1.92 -12.44 3.88
CA TRP A 20 0.63 -12.09 3.26
C TRP A 20 0.15 -10.68 3.61
N ILE A 21 0.23 -10.30 4.88
CA ILE A 21 -0.19 -8.96 5.33
C ILE A 21 0.65 -7.87 4.64
N ILE A 22 1.97 -8.05 4.59
CA ILE A 22 2.89 -7.09 3.96
C ILE A 22 2.56 -6.92 2.48
N GLY A 23 2.50 -8.01 1.71
CA GLY A 23 2.29 -7.90 0.27
C GLY A 23 0.89 -7.40 -0.10
N ALA A 24 -0.15 -7.85 0.60
CA ALA A 24 -1.52 -7.37 0.36
C ALA A 24 -1.66 -5.87 0.68
N ARG A 25 -1.15 -5.43 1.84
CA ARG A 25 -1.19 -4.01 2.21
C ARG A 25 -0.34 -3.17 1.27
N ALA A 26 0.83 -3.63 0.84
CA ALA A 26 1.68 -2.91 -0.11
C ALA A 26 0.97 -2.67 -1.46
N VAL A 27 0.27 -3.68 -1.99
CA VAL A 27 -0.54 -3.50 -3.21
C VAL A 27 -1.66 -2.50 -2.98
N GLN A 28 -2.39 -2.59 -1.86
CA GLN A 28 -3.46 -1.64 -1.53
C GLN A 28 -2.94 -0.21 -1.35
N GLN A 29 -1.79 -0.03 -0.70
CA GLN A 29 -1.14 1.27 -0.53
C GLN A 29 -0.69 1.85 -1.87
N ALA A 30 -0.14 1.04 -2.78
CA ALA A 30 0.23 1.47 -4.12
C ALA A 30 -0.99 1.90 -4.94
N LEU A 31 -2.09 1.15 -4.86
CA LEU A 31 -3.35 1.53 -5.49
C LEU A 31 -3.92 2.83 -4.92
N LEU A 32 -3.87 3.00 -3.59
CA LEU A 32 -4.30 4.24 -2.94
C LEU A 32 -3.45 5.44 -3.37
N ALA A 33 -2.13 5.30 -3.42
CA ALA A 33 -1.23 6.34 -3.90
C ALA A 33 -1.56 6.74 -5.35
N ALA A 34 -1.81 5.77 -6.22
CA ALA A 34 -2.22 6.02 -7.60
C ALA A 34 -3.61 6.71 -7.70
N LEU A 35 -4.56 6.38 -6.81
CA LEU A 35 -5.87 7.04 -6.76
C LEU A 35 -5.79 8.50 -6.27
N LEU A 36 -4.76 8.83 -5.49
CA LEU A 36 -4.52 10.18 -4.98
C LEU A 36 -3.62 11.03 -5.90
N GLU A 37 -3.09 10.44 -6.96
CA GLU A 37 -2.28 11.15 -7.94
C GLU A 37 -3.12 12.19 -8.71
N PRO A 38 -2.60 13.40 -8.98
CA PRO A 38 -3.27 14.40 -9.82
C PRO A 38 -3.18 14.03 -11.32
N THR A 39 -3.63 12.83 -11.70
CA THR A 39 -3.45 12.25 -13.04
C THR A 39 -3.99 13.14 -14.16
N GLN A 40 -5.08 13.88 -13.93
CA GLN A 40 -5.61 14.81 -14.94
C GLN A 40 -4.62 15.95 -15.25
N GLN A 41 -4.00 16.54 -14.22
CA GLN A 41 -3.01 17.61 -14.39
C GLN A 41 -1.75 17.07 -15.07
N LEU A 42 -1.31 15.86 -14.69
CA LEU A 42 -0.15 15.21 -15.30
C LEU A 42 -0.37 14.92 -16.79
N ARG A 43 -1.56 14.42 -17.16
CA ARG A 43 -1.91 14.18 -18.57
C ARG A 43 -1.98 15.47 -19.38
N GLN A 44 -2.48 16.55 -18.78
CA GLN A 44 -2.51 17.86 -19.43
C GLN A 44 -1.09 18.37 -19.69
N ALA A 45 -0.23 18.38 -18.66
CA ALA A 45 1.17 18.79 -18.80
C ALA A 45 1.92 17.94 -19.85
N GLU A 46 1.64 16.64 -19.91
CA GLU A 46 2.18 15.76 -20.95
C GLU A 46 1.69 16.12 -22.35
N ALA A 47 0.39 16.39 -22.53
CA ALA A 47 -0.19 16.77 -23.82
C ALA A 47 0.33 18.13 -24.33
N GLU A 48 0.68 19.03 -23.41
CA GLU A 48 1.27 20.34 -23.69
C GLU A 48 2.80 20.30 -23.84
N ALA A 49 3.41 19.12 -23.70
CA ALA A 49 4.86 18.90 -23.67
C ALA A 49 5.62 19.68 -22.56
N ASP A 50 4.93 20.08 -21.48
CA ASP A 50 5.56 20.63 -20.29
C ASP A 50 6.07 19.51 -19.38
N TYR A 51 7.18 18.92 -19.80
CA TYR A 51 7.82 17.83 -19.06
C TYR A 51 8.44 18.30 -17.73
N THR A 52 8.70 19.59 -17.58
CA THR A 52 9.23 20.16 -16.34
C THR A 52 8.15 20.15 -15.27
N ALA A 53 6.96 20.69 -15.57
CA ALA A 53 5.83 20.65 -14.65
C ALA A 53 5.39 19.21 -14.35
N ARG A 54 5.34 18.33 -15.36
CA ARG A 54 5.00 16.92 -15.17
C ARG A 54 5.94 16.24 -14.17
N LEU A 55 7.26 16.43 -14.32
CA LEU A 55 8.24 15.84 -13.41
C LEU A 55 8.14 16.44 -12.00
N ALA A 56 8.01 17.76 -11.88
CA ALA A 56 7.87 18.43 -10.59
C ALA A 56 6.64 17.92 -9.80
N ALA A 57 5.50 17.75 -10.48
CA ALA A 57 4.28 17.24 -9.87
C ALA A 57 4.40 15.77 -9.44
N LEU A 58 5.05 14.92 -10.25
CA LEU A 58 5.32 13.52 -9.88
C LEU A 58 6.22 13.40 -8.65
N GLU A 59 7.27 14.23 -8.54
CA GLU A 59 8.14 14.23 -7.36
C GLU A 59 7.41 14.75 -6.12
N ALA A 60 6.63 15.83 -6.25
CA ALA A 60 5.81 16.36 -5.17
C ALA A 60 4.78 15.33 -4.66
N ALA A 61 4.21 14.52 -5.55
CA ALA A 61 3.24 13.48 -5.20
C ALA A 61 3.81 12.44 -4.21
N LYS A 62 5.12 12.16 -4.26
CA LYS A 62 5.79 11.22 -3.34
C LYS A 62 5.83 11.72 -1.89
N GLN A 63 5.69 13.03 -1.68
CA GLN A 63 5.68 13.66 -0.36
C GLN A 63 4.27 13.91 0.18
N LEU A 64 3.23 13.59 -0.60
CA LEU A 64 1.85 13.71 -0.14
C LEU A 64 1.62 12.80 1.09
N PRO A 65 0.74 13.20 2.02
CA PRO A 65 0.46 12.44 3.23
C PRO A 65 -0.42 11.21 2.97
N VAL A 66 -0.04 10.34 2.03
CA VAL A 66 -0.76 9.10 1.68
C VAL A 66 -0.93 8.20 2.90
N GLY A 67 0.06 8.20 3.81
CA GLY A 67 -0.01 7.45 5.08
C GLY A 67 -1.22 7.84 5.94
N ALA A 68 -1.57 9.13 6.00
CA ALA A 68 -2.74 9.57 6.78
C ALA A 68 -4.06 9.07 6.17
N VAL A 69 -4.15 9.05 4.84
CA VAL A 69 -5.32 8.49 4.13
C VAL A 69 -5.39 6.98 4.30
N TRP A 70 -4.24 6.31 4.29
CA TRP A 70 -4.13 4.87 4.53
C TRP A 70 -4.56 4.48 5.95
N ASP A 71 -4.12 5.23 6.96
CA ASP A 71 -4.51 5.01 8.35
C ASP A 71 -6.03 5.17 8.54
N TYR A 72 -6.62 6.20 7.92
CA TYR A 72 -8.07 6.37 7.91
C TYR A 72 -8.80 5.20 7.21
N HIS A 73 -8.27 4.71 6.08
CA HIS A 73 -8.81 3.53 5.41
C HIS A 73 -8.76 2.28 6.31
N CYS A 74 -7.65 2.06 7.03
CA CYS A 74 -7.53 0.96 7.98
C CYS A 74 -8.53 1.09 9.14
N HIS A 75 -8.64 2.30 9.72
CA HIS A 75 -9.55 2.60 10.82
C HIS A 75 -11.01 2.32 10.44
N THR A 76 -11.46 2.85 9.31
CA THR A 76 -12.83 2.67 8.81
C THR A 76 -13.12 1.22 8.39
N SER A 77 -12.10 0.46 8.00
CA SER A 77 -12.22 -0.96 7.66
C SER A 77 -12.18 -1.89 8.88
N GLY A 78 -12.01 -1.34 10.10
CA GLY A 78 -11.94 -2.13 11.33
C GLY A 78 -10.69 -3.02 11.43
N VAL A 79 -9.63 -2.69 10.70
CA VAL A 79 -8.35 -3.42 10.73
C VAL A 79 -7.29 -2.62 11.48
N PRO A 80 -6.23 -3.26 12.01
CA PRO A 80 -5.15 -2.53 12.68
C PRO A 80 -4.50 -1.48 11.77
N LEU A 81 -4.13 -0.35 12.38
CA LEU A 81 -3.33 0.69 11.71
C LEU A 81 -1.94 0.16 11.34
N ASP A 82 -1.21 0.91 10.51
CA ASP A 82 0.20 0.60 10.28
C ASP A 82 0.98 0.64 11.61
N GLY A 83 1.92 -0.31 11.75
CA GLY A 83 2.66 -0.53 12.99
C GLY A 83 1.95 -1.37 14.07
N GLN A 84 0.62 -1.52 14.03
CA GLN A 84 -0.13 -2.27 15.05
C GLN A 84 -0.33 -3.75 14.70
N TRP A 85 -0.42 -4.09 13.41
CA TRP A 85 -0.72 -5.45 12.96
C TRP A 85 0.37 -6.46 13.35
N LEU A 86 1.64 -6.06 13.45
CA LEU A 86 2.74 -6.96 13.77
C LEU A 86 2.62 -7.53 15.20
N GLY A 87 2.09 -6.74 16.14
CA GLY A 87 1.82 -7.21 17.50
C GLY A 87 0.84 -8.39 17.49
N ARG A 88 -0.24 -8.29 16.69
CA ARG A 88 -1.23 -9.36 16.51
C ARG A 88 -0.64 -10.62 15.89
N VAL A 89 0.28 -10.46 14.93
CA VAL A 89 0.97 -11.61 14.33
C VAL A 89 1.84 -12.32 15.37
N ARG A 90 2.58 -11.57 16.21
CA ARG A 90 3.40 -12.14 17.29
C ARG A 90 2.55 -12.84 18.36
N GLU A 91 1.42 -12.26 18.74
CA GLU A 91 0.43 -12.89 19.62
C GLU A 91 -0.03 -14.23 19.04
N TYR A 92 -0.44 -14.25 17.77
CA TYR A 92 -0.88 -15.46 17.09
C TYR A 92 0.24 -16.51 16.94
N GLU A 93 1.46 -16.07 16.66
CA GLU A 93 2.63 -16.94 16.54
C GLU A 93 2.90 -17.68 17.86
N SER A 94 2.94 -16.96 18.98
CA SER A 94 3.15 -17.55 20.30
C SER A 94 1.99 -18.45 20.77
N ALA A 95 0.75 -18.06 20.49
CA ALA A 95 -0.43 -18.78 20.97
C ALA A 95 -0.77 -20.02 20.13
N VAL A 96 -0.46 -20.00 18.82
CA VAL A 96 -0.93 -21.01 17.86
C VAL A 96 0.20 -21.62 17.06
N LEU A 97 1.03 -20.81 16.38
CA LEU A 97 2.01 -21.35 15.43
C LEU A 97 3.17 -22.08 16.11
N SER A 98 3.56 -21.66 17.31
CA SER A 98 4.63 -22.27 18.13
C SER A 98 4.32 -23.71 18.59
N ARG A 99 3.06 -24.14 18.48
CA ARG A 99 2.57 -25.45 18.93
C ARG A 99 2.44 -26.46 17.80
N ARG A 100 2.96 -26.14 16.62
CA ARG A 100 2.84 -26.95 15.39
C ARG A 100 4.20 -27.44 14.93
#